data_AF-A0A949S2N9-F1
#
_entry.id   AF-A0A949S2N9-F1
#
_cell.length_a   1.000
_cell.length_b   1.000
_cell.length_c   1.000
_cell.angle_alpha   90.00
_cell.angle_beta   90.00
_cell.angle_gamma   90.00
#
_symmetry.space_group_name_H-M   'P 1'
#
loop_
_entity.id
_entity.type
_entity.pdbx_description
1 polymer ?
#
loop_
_entity_poly.entity_id
_entity_poly.type
_entity_poly.pdbx_seq_one_letter_code
_entity_poly.pdbx_strand_id
1 'polypeptide(L)'
;MEEDRVSAMSAAMLSLGERISGELGRGGLEQVYIKGDDGAIVLTSVGAEAVLTALARPEAKLGLIFLEMRRAAEDLTKLVG
;
A
#
# COMPACT_ATOMS: atom_id res chain seq x y z
N MET A 1 16.85 6.77 0.40
CA MET A 1 15.94 6.49 1.54
C MET A 1 16.41 5.20 2.18
N GLU A 2 16.33 5.08 3.51
CA GLU A 2 16.73 3.85 4.19
C GLU A 2 15.50 2.93 4.20
N GLU A 3 15.63 1.72 3.65
CA GLU A 3 14.53 0.77 3.44
C GLU A 3 13.78 0.47 4.75
N ASP A 4 14.51 0.41 5.87
CA ASP A 4 13.97 0.22 7.21
C ASP A 4 12.97 1.32 7.61
N ARG A 5 13.22 2.57 7.24
CA ARG A 5 12.30 3.68 7.53
C ARG A 5 11.00 3.55 6.75
N VAL A 6 11.09 3.16 5.47
CA VAL A 6 9.90 2.96 4.63
C VAL A 6 9.07 1.80 5.18
N SER A 7 9.72 0.70 5.55
CA SER A 7 9.04 -0.47 6.13
C SER A 7 8.29 -0.12 7.42
N ALA A 8 8.94 0.57 8.37
CA ALA A 8 8.31 0.96 9.63
C ALA A 8 7.10 1.90 9.43
N MET A 9 7.23 2.89 8.54
CA MET A 9 6.11 3.80 8.22
C MET A 9 4.97 3.08 7.53
N SER A 10 5.27 2.16 6.60
CA SER A 10 4.25 1.38 5.90
C SER A 10 3.48 0.46 6.85
N ALA A 11 4.16 -0.20 7.79
CA ALA A 11 3.51 -1.01 8.81
C ALA A 11 2.58 -0.18 9.71
N ALA A 12 3.05 0.97 10.19
CA ALA A 12 2.23 1.87 11.02
C ALA A 12 0.98 2.39 10.28
N MET A 13 1.14 2.76 9.01
CA MET A 13 0.04 3.24 8.17
C MET A 13 -1.00 2.16 7.90
N LEU A 14 -0.58 0.92 7.67
CA LEU A 14 -1.50 -0.21 7.52
C LEU A 14 -2.30 -0.45 8.80
N SER A 15 -1.64 -0.54 9.95
CA SER A 15 -2.33 -0.75 11.24
C SER A 15 -3.37 0.33 11.53
N LEU A 16 -3.06 1.59 11.18
CA LEU A 16 -4.01 2.70 11.31
C LEU A 16 -5.16 2.58 10.31
N GLY A 17 -4.86 2.26 9.04
CA GLY A 17 -5.85 2.10 7.99
C GLY A 17 -6.83 0.96 8.26
N GLU A 18 -6.37 -0.18 8.78
CA GLU A 18 -7.21 -1.31 9.18
C GLU A 18 -8.16 -0.93 10.30
N ARG A 19 -7.65 -0.22 11.31
CA ARG A 19 -8.49 0.29 12.40
C ARG A 19 -9.57 1.23 11.87
N ILE A 20 -9.20 2.22 11.05
CA ILE A 20 -10.16 3.17 10.46
C ILE A 20 -11.19 2.42 9.61
N SER A 21 -10.75 1.47 8.79
CA SER A 21 -11.63 0.67 7.94
C SER A 21 -12.63 -0.14 8.78
N GLY A 22 -12.17 -0.75 9.87
CA GLY A 22 -13.01 -1.47 10.82
C GLY A 22 -14.01 -0.56 11.54
N GLU A 23 -13.55 0.56 12.11
CA GLU A 23 -14.38 1.51 12.85
C GLU A 23 -15.45 2.17 11.97
N LEU A 24 -15.13 2.44 10.69
CA LEU A 24 -16.06 3.01 9.72
C LEU A 24 -16.88 1.95 8.95
N GLY A 25 -16.72 0.67 9.29
CA GLY A 25 -17.46 -0.44 8.66
C GLY A 25 -17.20 -0.55 7.16
N ARG A 26 -15.97 -0.33 6.71
CA ARG A 26 -15.53 -0.47 5.30
C ARG A 26 -14.99 -1.87 4.97
N GLY A 27 -14.82 -2.75 5.98
CA GLY A 27 -14.29 -4.10 5.80
C GLY A 27 -12.77 -4.14 5.93
N GLY A 28 -12.12 -5.06 5.21
CA GLY A 28 -10.66 -5.20 5.21
C GLY A 28 -9.98 -4.04 4.47
N LEU A 29 -8.77 -3.67 4.90
CA LEU A 29 -7.96 -2.67 4.21
C LEU A 29 -7.21 -3.31 3.03
N GLU A 30 -7.57 -2.93 1.81
CA GLU A 30 -6.88 -3.40 0.60
C GLU A 30 -5.71 -2.48 0.20
N GLN A 31 -5.89 -1.16 0.29
CA GLN A 31 -4.93 -0.20 -0.24
C GLN A 31 -5.00 1.15 0.50
N VAL A 32 -3.84 1.80 0.64
CA VAL A 32 -3.69 3.18 1.10
C VAL A 32 -3.04 4.01 -0.02
N TYR A 33 -3.62 5.18 -0.30
CA TYR A 33 -3.10 6.13 -1.27
C TYR A 33 -2.82 7.47 -0.60
N ILE A 34 -1.59 7.95 -0.72
CA ILE A 34 -1.14 9.23 -0.19
C ILE A 34 -0.70 10.08 -1.38
N LYS A 35 -1.34 11.24 -1.56
CA LYS A 35 -0.96 12.22 -2.56
C LYS A 35 -0.18 13.36 -1.90
N GLY A 36 0.98 13.69 -2.44
CA GLY A 36 1.75 14.86 -2.08
C GLY A 36 2.03 15.72 -3.31
N ASP A 37 2.69 16.86 -3.09
CA ASP A 37 3.04 17.79 -4.17
C ASP A 37 4.09 17.18 -5.11
N ASP A 38 4.99 16.35 -4.57
CA ASP A 38 6.06 15.66 -5.30
C ASP A 38 5.69 14.26 -5.80
N GLY A 39 4.40 13.91 -5.77
CA GLY A 39 3.91 12.65 -6.34
C GLY A 39 2.99 11.90 -5.39
N ALA A 40 3.08 10.57 -5.40
CA ALA A 40 2.21 9.74 -4.59
C ALA A 40 2.90 8.51 -4.01
N ILE A 41 2.37 8.04 -2.89
CA ILE A 41 2.75 6.79 -2.24
C ILE A 41 1.53 5.87 -2.29
N VAL A 42 1.72 4.64 -2.75
CA VAL A 42 0.69 3.61 -2.79
C VAL A 42 1.16 2.43 -1.95
N LEU A 43 0.36 2.03 -0.96
CA LEU A 43 0.59 0.85 -0.15
C LEU A 43 -0.52 -0.15 -0.42
N THR A 44 -0.19 -1.39 -0.73
CA THR A 44 -1.15 -2.47 -0.95
C THR A 44 -0.82 -3.63 -0.03
N SER A 45 -1.82 -4.12 0.69
CA SER A 45 -1.69 -5.28 1.58
C SER A 45 -1.35 -6.53 0.77
N VAL A 46 -0.43 -7.35 1.28
CA VAL A 46 -0.02 -8.63 0.67
C VAL A 46 -0.15 -9.71 1.74
N GLY A 47 -1.17 -10.56 1.61
CA GLY A 47 -1.52 -11.51 2.66
C GLY A 47 -1.79 -10.83 4.00
N ALA A 48 -1.40 -11.47 5.11
CA ALA A 48 -1.61 -10.97 6.46
C ALA A 48 -0.40 -10.21 7.05
N GLU A 49 0.81 -10.42 6.53
CA GLU A 49 2.05 -9.98 7.19
C GLU A 49 2.93 -9.07 6.33
N ALA A 50 2.56 -8.81 5.07
CA ALA A 50 3.39 -8.06 4.14
C ALA A 50 2.66 -6.87 3.51
N VAL A 51 3.47 -5.91 3.05
CA VAL A 51 3.00 -4.70 2.36
C VAL A 51 3.86 -4.42 1.14
N LEU A 52 3.22 -4.19 0.01
CA LEU A 52 3.86 -3.67 -1.19
C LEU A 52 3.74 -2.15 -1.18
N THR A 53 4.87 -1.44 -1.23
CA THR A 53 4.91 0.03 -1.26
C THR A 53 5.51 0.53 -2.58
N ALA A 54 4.81 1.43 -3.27
CA ALA A 54 5.30 2.10 -4.47
C ALA A 54 5.36 3.62 -4.28
N LEU A 55 6.44 4.22 -4.79
CA LEU A 55 6.64 5.65 -4.88
C LEU A 55 6.47 6.09 -6.33
N ALA A 56 5.54 7.00 -6.58
CA ALA A 56 5.17 7.47 -7.89
C ALA A 56 5.50 8.96 -8.03
N ARG A 57 6.06 9.34 -9.19
CA ARG A 57 6.24 10.74 -9.57
C ARG A 57 4.89 11.43 -9.89
N PRO A 58 4.79 12.77 -9.85
CA PRO A 58 3.55 13.49 -10.12
C PRO A 58 2.89 13.16 -11.46
N GLU A 59 3.70 12.86 -12.49
CA GLU A 59 3.25 12.60 -13.86
C GLU A 59 2.85 11.14 -14.08
N ALA A 60 2.96 10.30 -13.04
CA ALA A 60 2.68 8.89 -13.17
C ALA A 60 1.19 8.62 -13.42
N LYS A 61 0.91 7.65 -14.30
CA LYS A 61 -0.46 7.22 -14.61
C LYS A 61 -1.01 6.38 -13.45
N LEU A 62 -1.69 7.02 -12.50
CA LEU A 62 -2.20 6.38 -11.28
C LEU A 62 -3.03 5.12 -11.55
N GLY A 63 -3.88 5.13 -12.57
CA GLY A 63 -4.67 3.94 -12.93
C GLY A 63 -3.81 2.72 -13.30
N LEU A 64 -2.64 2.93 -13.95
CA LEU A 64 -1.71 1.84 -14.24
C LEU A 64 -0.96 1.39 -12.99
N ILE A 65 -0.59 2.33 -12.11
CA ILE A 65 0.06 1.98 -10.84
C ILE A 65 -0.87 1.10 -10.01
N PHE A 66 -2.15 1.48 -9.86
CA PHE A 66 -3.11 0.67 -9.09
C PHE A 66 -3.31 -0.72 -9.71
N LEU A 67 -3.40 -0.82 -11.04
CA LEU A 67 -3.53 -2.10 -11.75
C LEU A 67 -2.34 -3.02 -11.49
N GLU A 68 -1.12 -2.51 -11.68
CA GLU A 68 0.09 -3.31 -11.55
C GLU A 68 0.41 -3.64 -10.09
N MET A 69 0.15 -2.72 -9.15
CA MET A 69 0.28 -2.97 -7.72
C MET A 69 -0.64 -4.10 -7.25
N ARG A 70 -1.89 -4.10 -7.71
CA ARG A 70 -2.83 -5.19 -7.40
C ARG A 70 -2.33 -6.53 -7.91
N ARG A 71 -1.91 -6.61 -9.18
CA ARG A 71 -1.37 -7.84 -9.78
C ARG A 71 -0.13 -8.34 -9.04
N ALA A 72 0.80 -7.43 -8.75
CA ALA A 72 2.01 -7.76 -8.01
C ALA A 72 1.68 -8.25 -6.60
N ALA A 73 0.72 -7.64 -5.90
CA ALA A 73 0.28 -8.10 -4.59
C ALA A 73 -0.37 -9.50 -4.63
N GLU A 74 -1.20 -9.78 -5.65
CA GLU A 74 -1.80 -11.11 -5.87
C GLU A 74 -0.73 -12.18 -6.14
N ASP A 75 0.33 -11.83 -6.87
CA ASP A 75 1.44 -12.75 -7.13
C ASP A 75 2.36 -12.93 -5.91
N LEU A 76 2.67 -11.84 -5.19
CA LEU A 76 3.46 -11.91 -3.97
C LEU A 76 2.75 -12.69 -2.87
N THR A 77 1.42 -12.60 -2.77
CA THR A 77 0.64 -13.36 -1.78
C THR A 77 0.88 -14.87 -1.91
N LYS A 78 1.14 -15.38 -3.13
CA LYS A 78 1.45 -16.80 -3.36
C LYS A 78 2.86 -17.21 -2.91
N LEU A 79 3.72 -16.24 -2.62
CA LEU A 79 5.12 -16.44 -2.23
C LEU A 79 5.34 -16.25 -0.73
N VAL A 80 4.60 -15.33 -0.11
CA VAL A 80 4.72 -14.99 1.31
C VAL A 80 3.61 -15.57 2.20
N GLY A 81 2.61 -16.22 1.59
CA GLY A 81 1.46 -16.84 2.27
C GLY A 81 1.39 -18.34 2.08
#